data_AF-A0A453E7N1-F1
#
_entry.id   AF-A0A453E7N1-F1
#
_cell.length_a   1.000
_cell.length_b   1.000
_cell.length_c   1.000
_cell.angle_alpha   90.00
_cell.angle_beta   90.00
_cell.angle_gamma   90.00
#
_symmetry.space_group_name_H-M   'P 1'
#
loop_
_entity.id
_entity.type
_entity.pdbx_description
1 polymer ?
#
loop_
_entity_poly.entity_id
_entity_poly.type
_entity_poly.pdbx_seq_one_letter_code
_entity_poly.pdbx_strand_id
1 'polypeptide(L)'
;MLVWEALKILDAADADHPEASSEVIEIYSQRAVPKLLAGKPDGWNREHLWPRSYGLKRRPSLTDLHNIRPADANVNSSRGNKYYGGCAATSKKCARPANREAAPDTETDSERWAPPFQVRGDVARSLMYMAVSYGSGQKDAAPHLELSDSPSIRGGWVSFQLFYNGMN
;
A
#
# COMPACT_ATOMS: atom_id res chain seq x y z
N MET A 1 -16.09 -14.77 4.27
CA MET A 1 -16.14 -13.30 4.09
C MET A 1 -15.32 -12.93 2.87
N LEU A 2 -15.88 -12.15 1.94
CA LEU A 2 -15.14 -11.66 0.77
C LEU A 2 -14.21 -10.51 1.20
N VAL A 3 -13.03 -10.38 0.58
CA VAL A 3 -12.04 -9.33 0.92
C VAL A 3 -12.66 -7.94 0.97
N TRP A 4 -13.56 -7.61 0.04
CA TRP A 4 -14.26 -6.33 0.02
C TRP A 4 -15.08 -6.05 1.27
N GLU A 5 -15.81 -7.05 1.77
CA GLU A 5 -16.62 -6.89 2.98
C GLU A 5 -15.74 -6.73 4.21
N ALA A 6 -14.61 -7.45 4.26
CA ALA A 6 -13.65 -7.28 5.34
C ALA A 6 -13.07 -5.86 5.38
N LEU A 7 -12.69 -5.29 4.22
CA LEU A 7 -12.17 -3.92 4.15
C LEU A 7 -13.22 -2.89 4.58
N LYS A 8 -14.49 -3.09 4.20
CA LYS A 8 -15.57 -2.19 4.64
C LYS A 8 -15.74 -2.17 6.16
N ILE A 9 -15.32 -3.21 6.87
CA ILE A 9 -15.38 -3.26 8.33
C ILE A 9 -14.06 -2.77 8.95
N LEU A 10 -12.92 -3.30 8.50
CA LEU A 10 -11.60 -3.01 9.08
C LEU A 10 -11.11 -1.59 8.82
N ASP A 11 -11.56 -0.97 7.74
CA ASP A 11 -11.18 0.39 7.35
C ASP A 11 -12.37 1.36 7.44
N ALA A 12 -13.41 1.00 8.20
CA ALA A 12 -14.56 1.88 8.40
C ALA A 12 -14.14 3.24 8.99
N ALA A 13 -14.74 4.32 8.51
CA ALA A 13 -14.49 5.67 9.02
C ALA A 13 -14.86 5.83 10.50
N ASP A 14 -15.94 5.18 10.94
CA ASP A 14 -16.24 4.96 12.36
C ASP A 14 -15.74 3.57 12.77
N ALA A 15 -14.60 3.54 13.47
CA ALA A 15 -13.97 2.30 13.94
C ALA A 15 -14.70 1.68 15.15
N ASP A 16 -15.49 2.46 15.90
CA ASP A 16 -16.25 1.98 17.05
C ASP A 16 -17.56 1.31 16.60
N HIS A 17 -18.13 1.76 15.47
CA HIS A 17 -19.35 1.20 14.87
C HIS A 17 -19.16 0.88 13.37
N PRO A 18 -18.26 -0.06 13.02
CA PRO A 18 -17.84 -0.28 11.63
C PRO A 18 -18.96 -0.79 10.71
N GLU A 19 -19.92 -1.54 11.26
CA GLU A 19 -21.11 -2.02 10.55
C GLU A 19 -22.08 -0.88 10.20
N ALA A 20 -22.16 0.14 11.06
CA ALA A 20 -23.04 1.30 10.88
C ALA A 20 -22.41 2.38 9.98
N SER A 21 -21.07 2.43 9.91
CA SER A 21 -20.36 3.34 9.02
C SER A 21 -20.76 3.12 7.55
N SER A 22 -21.05 4.19 6.83
CA SER A 22 -21.29 4.15 5.37
C SER A 22 -20.01 4.35 4.55
N GLU A 23 -18.88 4.64 5.20
CA GLU A 23 -17.63 5.06 4.57
C GLU A 23 -16.44 4.21 5.03
N VAL A 24 -15.37 4.23 4.23
CA VAL A 24 -14.04 3.71 4.57
C VAL A 24 -12.99 4.82 4.47
N ILE A 25 -11.89 4.69 5.20
CA ILE A 25 -10.72 5.59 5.09
C ILE A 25 -9.73 5.02 4.08
N GLU A 26 -9.47 5.75 3.00
CA GLU A 26 -8.46 5.37 2.00
C GLU A 26 -7.03 5.59 2.52
N ILE A 27 -6.16 4.61 2.31
CA ILE A 27 -4.81 4.61 2.92
C ILE A 27 -3.90 5.76 2.45
N TYR A 28 -4.01 6.22 1.20
CA TYR A 28 -3.11 7.24 0.66
C TYR A 28 -3.73 8.63 0.52
N SER A 29 -5.04 8.73 0.29
CA SER A 29 -5.75 10.01 0.26
C SER A 29 -6.14 10.48 1.65
N GLN A 30 -6.35 9.52 2.58
CA GLN A 30 -6.74 9.75 3.97
C GLN A 30 -8.10 10.44 4.08
N ARG A 31 -8.96 10.20 3.08
CA ARG A 31 -10.35 10.67 3.03
C ARG A 31 -11.30 9.53 3.39
N ALA A 32 -12.40 9.90 4.03
CA ALA A 32 -13.58 9.05 4.10
C ALA A 32 -14.27 9.03 2.74
N VAL A 33 -14.57 7.83 2.24
CA VAL A 33 -15.26 7.62 0.97
C VAL A 33 -16.36 6.58 1.11
N PRO A 34 -17.50 6.72 0.40
CA PRO A 34 -18.59 5.77 0.52
C PRO A 34 -18.19 4.33 0.19
N LYS A 35 -18.62 3.38 1.03
CA LYS A 35 -18.47 1.93 0.82
C LYS A 35 -19.05 1.47 -0.52
N LEU A 36 -20.08 2.16 -1.02
CA LEU A 36 -20.75 1.85 -2.28
C LEU A 36 -19.88 2.12 -3.53
N LEU A 37 -18.82 2.93 -3.39
CA LEU A 37 -17.88 3.24 -4.47
C LEU A 37 -16.77 2.17 -4.63
N ALA A 38 -16.83 1.09 -3.85
CA ALA A 38 -15.90 -0.03 -3.97
C ALA A 38 -15.85 -0.59 -5.40
N GLY A 39 -14.65 -0.60 -6.00
CA GLY A 39 -14.39 -1.11 -7.35
C GLY A 39 -14.89 -0.22 -8.49
N LYS A 40 -15.38 1.00 -8.19
CA LYS A 40 -15.78 1.97 -9.21
C LYS A 40 -14.56 2.74 -9.75
N PRO A 41 -14.55 3.17 -11.02
CA PRO A 41 -13.43 3.92 -11.60
C PRO A 41 -13.12 5.25 -10.89
N ASP A 42 -14.16 5.93 -10.42
CA ASP A 42 -14.13 7.19 -9.66
C ASP A 42 -14.19 6.97 -8.14
N GLY A 43 -14.06 5.72 -7.71
CA GLY A 43 -14.13 5.31 -6.32
C GLY A 43 -12.80 4.79 -5.80
N TRP A 44 -12.87 3.75 -4.99
CA TRP A 44 -11.72 3.13 -4.36
C TRP A 44 -11.58 1.67 -4.77
N ASN A 45 -10.35 1.18 -4.77
CA ASN A 45 -10.03 -0.21 -5.07
C ASN A 45 -9.12 -0.81 -3.99
N ARG A 46 -8.74 -2.07 -4.20
CA ARG A 46 -7.86 -2.82 -3.31
C ARG A 46 -6.42 -2.52 -3.66
N GLU A 47 -5.73 -1.82 -2.78
CA GLU A 47 -4.29 -1.62 -2.85
C GLU A 47 -3.57 -2.81 -2.21
N HIS A 48 -2.53 -3.31 -2.88
CA HIS A 48 -1.60 -4.32 -2.36
C HIS A 48 -0.34 -3.62 -1.85
N LEU A 49 -0.19 -3.50 -0.53
CA LEU A 49 0.93 -2.78 0.06
C LEU A 49 2.27 -3.37 -0.33
N TRP A 50 2.40 -4.69 -0.27
CA TRP A 50 3.39 -5.45 -1.03
C TRP A 50 2.89 -5.62 -2.46
N PRO A 51 3.49 -4.96 -3.48
CA PRO A 51 2.94 -5.00 -4.82
C PRO A 51 3.07 -6.40 -5.41
N ARG A 52 2.02 -6.83 -6.13
CA ARG A 52 1.96 -8.19 -6.69
C ARG A 52 3.13 -8.54 -7.61
N SER A 53 3.66 -7.54 -8.33
CA SER A 53 4.81 -7.72 -9.22
C SER A 53 6.08 -8.19 -8.49
N TYR A 54 6.20 -7.94 -7.19
CA TYR A 54 7.34 -8.35 -6.37
C TYR A 54 7.15 -9.77 -5.81
N GLY A 55 6.74 -10.71 -6.66
CA GLY A 55 6.75 -12.13 -6.32
C GLY A 55 5.49 -12.71 -5.69
N LEU A 56 4.38 -11.95 -5.54
CA LEU A 56 3.12 -12.53 -5.05
C LEU A 56 2.42 -13.32 -6.17
N LYS A 57 2.53 -14.65 -6.14
CA LYS A 57 2.02 -15.50 -7.23
C LYS A 57 0.73 -16.26 -6.93
N ARG A 58 0.42 -16.59 -5.66
CA ARG A 58 -0.71 -17.47 -5.31
C ARG A 58 -1.43 -17.04 -4.03
N ARG A 59 -2.63 -17.60 -3.82
CA ARG A 59 -3.28 -17.54 -2.50
C ARG A 59 -2.47 -18.37 -1.49
N PRO A 60 -2.46 -17.98 -0.19
CA PRO A 60 -3.27 -16.91 0.39
C PRO A 60 -2.70 -15.50 0.23
N SER A 61 -1.44 -15.32 -0.16
CA SER A 61 -0.74 -14.02 -0.16
C SER A 61 -1.38 -12.93 -1.04
N LEU A 62 -2.05 -13.32 -2.13
CA LEU A 62 -2.80 -12.39 -2.99
C LEU A 62 -4.06 -11.78 -2.35
N THR A 63 -4.59 -12.42 -1.31
CA THR A 63 -5.88 -12.06 -0.68
C THR A 63 -5.75 -11.85 0.83
N ASP A 64 -4.52 -11.79 1.34
CA ASP A 64 -4.25 -11.59 2.77
C ASP A 64 -4.62 -10.15 3.18
N LEU A 65 -5.49 -10.01 4.18
CA LEU A 65 -5.99 -8.72 4.63
C LEU A 65 -4.92 -7.86 5.29
N HIS A 66 -3.83 -8.45 5.80
CA HIS A 66 -2.68 -7.68 6.28
C HIS A 66 -1.95 -6.92 5.15
N ASN A 67 -2.21 -7.28 3.89
CA ASN A 67 -1.57 -6.68 2.73
C ASN A 67 -2.52 -5.85 1.86
N ILE A 68 -3.80 -5.77 2.23
CA ILE A 68 -4.82 -5.13 1.39
C ILE A 68 -5.46 -3.98 2.14
N ARG A 69 -5.52 -2.81 1.50
CA ARG A 69 -6.17 -1.61 2.04
C ARG A 69 -7.02 -0.93 0.97
N PRO A 70 -8.07 -0.18 1.34
CA PRO A 70 -8.79 0.68 0.41
C PRO A 70 -7.89 1.83 -0.03
N ALA A 71 -7.87 2.13 -1.33
CA ALA A 71 -7.18 3.31 -1.87
C ALA A 71 -8.01 3.90 -3.01
N ASP A 72 -7.97 5.23 -3.15
CA ASP A 72 -8.51 5.92 -4.32
C ASP A 72 -7.95 5.27 -5.59
N ALA A 73 -8.81 4.99 -6.57
CA ALA A 73 -8.43 4.23 -7.75
C ALA A 73 -7.33 4.92 -8.58
N ASN A 74 -7.34 6.26 -8.66
CA ASN A 74 -6.33 7.05 -9.38
C ASN A 74 -5.02 7.09 -8.60
N VAL A 75 -5.09 7.25 -7.28
CA VAL A 75 -3.90 7.25 -6.41
C VAL A 75 -3.23 5.88 -6.45
N ASN A 76 -4.00 4.78 -6.38
CA ASN A 76 -3.47 3.43 -6.49
C ASN A 76 -2.82 3.19 -7.87
N SER A 77 -3.47 3.62 -8.95
CA SER A 77 -2.88 3.55 -10.29
C SER A 77 -1.56 4.32 -10.39
N SER A 78 -1.49 5.53 -9.81
CA SER A 78 -0.27 6.35 -9.76
C SER A 78 0.85 5.72 -8.91
N ARG A 79 0.50 5.07 -7.81
CA ARG A 79 1.44 4.31 -6.96
C ARG A 79 2.04 3.14 -7.73
N GLY A 80 1.19 2.39 -8.43
CA GLY A 80 1.59 1.26 -9.27
C GLY A 80 2.42 0.22 -8.50
N ASN A 81 3.66 0.01 -8.95
CA ASN A 81 4.62 -0.92 -8.33
C ASN A 81 5.87 -0.20 -7.78
N LYS A 82 5.77 1.11 -7.55
CA LYS A 82 6.87 1.90 -6.98
C LYS A 82 7.22 1.38 -5.60
N TYR A 83 8.51 1.35 -5.30
CA TYR A 83 8.98 0.94 -3.99
C TYR A 83 8.81 2.07 -2.97
N TYR A 84 8.68 1.72 -1.70
CA TYR A 84 8.49 2.72 -0.67
C TYR A 84 9.80 3.47 -0.39
N GLY A 85 9.72 4.80 -0.42
CA GLY A 85 10.86 5.67 -0.19
C GLY A 85 10.49 7.13 -0.37
N GLY A 86 11.11 8.00 0.42
CA GLY A 86 11.04 9.44 0.23
C GLY A 86 11.79 9.85 -1.04
N CYS A 87 11.39 10.96 -1.63
CA CYS A 87 12.23 11.58 -2.65
C CYS A 87 13.52 12.10 -2.00
N ALA A 88 14.61 12.11 -2.76
CA ALA A 88 15.77 12.92 -2.37
C ALA A 88 15.38 14.40 -2.37
N ALA A 89 15.78 15.16 -1.35
CA ALA A 89 15.45 16.59 -1.21
C ALA A 89 15.84 17.45 -2.44
N THR A 90 16.81 16.99 -3.22
CA THR A 90 17.31 17.66 -4.44
C THR A 90 16.65 17.16 -5.73
N SER A 91 15.71 16.21 -5.65
CA SER A 91 15.08 15.59 -6.82
C SER A 91 14.09 16.55 -7.47
N LYS A 92 14.46 17.12 -8.62
CA LYS A 92 13.57 17.94 -9.46
C LYS A 92 12.39 17.15 -10.05
N LYS A 93 12.44 15.81 -10.00
CA LYS A 93 11.40 14.91 -10.51
C LYS A 93 10.41 14.47 -9.43
N CYS A 94 10.60 14.91 -8.19
CA CYS A 94 9.67 14.58 -7.13
C CYS A 94 8.39 15.41 -7.24
N ALA A 95 7.25 14.73 -7.19
CA ALA A 95 5.94 15.36 -7.08
C ALA A 95 5.40 15.24 -5.66
N ARG A 96 4.83 16.34 -5.15
CA ARG A 96 4.12 16.42 -3.88
C ARG A 96 2.93 17.39 -4.04
N PRO A 97 1.67 16.96 -3.78
CA PRO A 97 1.28 15.58 -3.46
C PRO A 97 1.60 14.63 -4.62
N ALA A 98 1.69 13.33 -4.30
CA ALA A 98 2.08 12.30 -5.26
C ALA A 98 1.03 12.06 -6.36
N ASN A 99 -0.20 12.50 -6.13
CA ASN A 99 -1.32 12.50 -7.06
C ASN A 99 -2.35 13.54 -6.60
N ARG A 100 -3.24 14.01 -7.49
CA ARG A 100 -4.22 15.06 -7.15
C ARG A 100 -5.13 14.67 -5.99
N GLU A 101 -5.54 13.42 -5.92
CA GLU A 101 -6.42 12.90 -4.88
C GLU A 101 -5.66 12.42 -3.62
N ALA A 102 -4.33 12.37 -3.65
CA ALA A 102 -3.52 11.90 -2.54
C ALA A 102 -3.35 12.95 -1.43
N ALA A 103 -3.01 12.52 -0.21
CA ALA A 103 -2.75 13.45 0.89
C ALA A 103 -1.55 14.40 0.58
N PRO A 104 -1.54 15.64 1.10
CA PRO A 104 -0.54 16.67 0.75
C PRO A 104 0.92 16.32 1.06
N ASP A 105 1.15 15.36 1.94
CA ASP A 105 2.45 14.89 2.43
C ASP A 105 2.90 13.57 1.78
N THR A 106 2.21 13.14 0.73
CA THR A 106 2.68 12.08 -0.15
C THR A 106 3.72 12.58 -1.14
N GLU A 107 4.66 11.71 -1.50
CA GLU A 107 5.69 12.02 -2.49
C GLU A 107 5.83 10.90 -3.51
N THR A 108 6.17 11.24 -4.75
CA THR A 108 6.50 10.21 -5.75
C THR A 108 7.46 10.73 -6.80
N ASP A 109 8.21 9.79 -7.40
CA ASP A 109 8.89 9.98 -8.68
C ASP A 109 8.64 8.76 -9.59
N SER A 110 9.50 8.52 -10.58
CA SER A 110 9.37 7.38 -11.48
C SER A 110 9.50 6.01 -10.82
N GLU A 111 10.11 5.92 -9.63
CA GLU A 111 10.44 4.67 -8.96
C GLU A 111 9.93 4.58 -7.51
N ARG A 112 9.79 5.72 -6.84
CA ARG A 112 9.52 5.83 -5.40
C ARG A 112 8.13 6.34 -5.09
N TRP A 113 7.60 5.87 -3.97
CA TRP A 113 6.38 6.35 -3.36
C TRP A 113 6.57 6.54 -1.85
N ALA A 114 6.30 7.74 -1.34
CA ALA A 114 6.17 8.01 0.08
C ALA A 114 4.67 8.17 0.41
N PRO A 115 4.09 7.30 1.26
CA PRO A 115 2.73 7.45 1.72
C PRO A 115 2.65 8.57 2.78
N PRO A 116 1.43 9.00 3.16
CA PRO A 116 1.21 9.99 4.20
C PRO A 116 1.88 9.58 5.51
N PHE A 117 2.37 10.53 6.30
CA PHE A 117 3.15 10.25 7.51
C PHE A 117 2.40 9.34 8.49
N GLN A 118 1.10 9.57 8.71
CA GLN A 118 0.31 8.82 9.68
C GLN A 118 0.15 7.33 9.37
N VAL A 119 0.23 6.92 8.10
CA VAL A 119 0.09 5.50 7.70
C VAL A 119 1.42 4.81 7.43
N ARG A 120 2.56 5.52 7.53
CA ARG A 120 3.88 4.91 7.31
C ARG A 120 4.04 3.69 8.23
N GLY A 121 3.73 3.81 9.52
CA GLY A 121 3.83 2.70 10.47
C GLY A 121 2.99 1.48 10.10
N ASP A 122 1.76 1.68 9.60
CA ASP A 122 0.88 0.60 9.13
C ASP A 122 1.49 -0.11 7.91
N VAL A 123 1.93 0.67 6.93
CA VAL A 123 2.61 0.15 5.73
C VAL A 123 3.84 -0.66 6.13
N ALA A 124 4.65 -0.18 7.08
CA ALA A 124 5.82 -0.90 7.57
C ALA A 124 5.45 -2.27 8.12
N ARG A 125 4.46 -2.32 9.03
CA ARG A 125 4.03 -3.57 9.65
C ARG A 125 3.49 -4.56 8.63
N SER A 126 2.71 -4.08 7.66
CA SER A 126 2.22 -4.92 6.56
C SER A 126 3.37 -5.50 5.73
N LEU A 127 4.38 -4.69 5.37
CA LEU A 127 5.53 -5.18 4.62
C LEU A 127 6.35 -6.20 5.41
N MET A 128 6.60 -5.94 6.70
CA MET A 128 7.30 -6.87 7.59
C MET A 128 6.54 -8.18 7.74
N TYR A 129 5.22 -8.11 7.95
CA TYR A 129 4.35 -9.28 8.00
C TYR A 129 4.44 -10.11 6.71
N MET A 130 4.43 -9.46 5.55
CA MET A 130 4.53 -10.15 4.26
C MET A 130 5.89 -10.83 4.07
N ALA A 131 6.98 -10.16 4.44
CA ALA A 131 8.32 -10.73 4.39
C ALA A 131 8.47 -11.93 5.33
N VAL A 132 7.97 -11.85 6.57
CA VAL A 132 8.05 -12.97 7.52
C VAL A 132 7.15 -14.13 7.12
N SER A 133 5.90 -13.85 6.73
CA SER A 133 4.89 -14.88 6.48
C SER A 133 5.05 -15.55 5.11
N TYR A 134 5.59 -14.82 4.12
CA TYR A 134 5.68 -15.26 2.73
C TYR A 134 7.07 -15.12 2.12
N GLY A 135 8.08 -14.70 2.90
CA GLY A 135 9.47 -14.71 2.49
C GLY A 135 9.91 -16.12 2.16
N SER A 136 9.90 -17.02 3.14
CA SER A 136 10.28 -18.42 2.94
C SER A 136 9.08 -19.30 2.55
N GLY A 137 9.31 -20.29 1.68
CA GLY A 137 8.35 -21.39 1.49
C GLY A 137 7.28 -21.18 0.42
N GLN A 138 7.39 -20.15 -0.44
CA GLN A 138 6.56 -20.11 -1.65
C GLN A 138 6.96 -21.27 -2.59
N LYS A 139 6.00 -22.17 -2.88
CA LYS A 139 6.19 -23.26 -3.85
C LYS A 139 6.48 -22.69 -5.26
N ASP A 140 7.27 -23.42 -6.04
CA ASP A 140 7.55 -23.18 -7.48
C ASP A 140 8.50 -22.00 -7.80
N ALA A 141 9.63 -21.89 -7.10
CA ALA A 141 10.70 -20.93 -7.41
C ALA A 141 10.23 -19.47 -7.51
N ALA A 142 9.18 -19.10 -6.77
CA ALA A 142 8.86 -17.69 -6.56
C ALA A 142 10.00 -17.04 -5.78
N PRO A 143 10.40 -15.81 -6.14
CA PRO A 143 11.44 -15.10 -5.40
C PRO A 143 11.05 -14.96 -3.92
N HIS A 144 12.06 -15.04 -3.05
CA HIS A 144 11.91 -14.77 -1.62
C HIS A 144 11.40 -13.35 -1.44
N LEU A 145 10.32 -13.17 -0.68
CA LEU A 145 9.87 -11.83 -0.32
C LEU A 145 10.83 -11.25 0.71
N GLU A 146 11.59 -10.24 0.31
CA GLU A 146 12.64 -9.64 1.15
C GLU A 146 12.47 -8.13 1.25
N LEU A 147 12.76 -7.60 2.44
CA LEU A 147 12.95 -6.17 2.60
C LEU A 147 14.38 -5.83 2.21
N SER A 148 14.56 -4.87 1.31
CA SER A 148 15.90 -4.52 0.80
C SER A 148 16.04 -3.04 0.50
N ASP A 149 17.20 -2.46 0.81
CA ASP A 149 17.56 -1.10 0.39
C ASP A 149 17.82 -0.99 -1.12
N SER A 150 17.87 -2.13 -1.82
CA SER A 150 18.03 -2.23 -3.27
C SER A 150 16.85 -3.01 -3.86
N PRO A 151 15.64 -2.42 -3.91
CA PRO A 151 14.42 -3.10 -4.33
C PRO A 151 14.53 -3.67 -5.75
N SER A 152 13.92 -4.84 -5.97
CA SER A 152 14.02 -5.59 -7.21
C SER A 152 12.76 -6.37 -7.48
N ILE A 153 12.07 -6.05 -8.58
CA ILE A 153 10.90 -6.81 -9.03
C ILE A 153 11.27 -8.27 -9.30
N ARG A 154 12.43 -8.52 -9.92
CA ARG A 154 12.92 -9.88 -10.22
C ARG A 154 13.27 -10.65 -8.95
N GLY A 155 13.87 -9.97 -7.99
CA GLY A 155 14.25 -10.54 -6.70
C GLY A 155 13.09 -10.70 -5.72
N GLY A 156 11.93 -10.08 -6.00
CA GLY A 156 10.83 -10.00 -5.03
C GLY A 156 11.19 -9.13 -3.83
N TRP A 157 12.04 -8.12 -4.02
CA TRP A 157 12.56 -7.30 -2.92
C TRP A 157 11.87 -5.94 -2.90
N VAL A 158 11.24 -5.60 -1.78
CA VAL A 158 10.55 -4.31 -1.60
C VAL A 158 11.35 -3.43 -0.64
N SER A 159 11.43 -2.14 -0.96
CA SER A 159 12.14 -1.19 -0.10
C SER A 159 11.39 -0.91 1.20
N PHE A 160 12.16 -0.82 2.28
CA PHE A 160 11.73 -0.43 3.62
C PHE A 160 12.37 0.89 4.07
N GLN A 161 12.92 1.66 3.13
CA GLN A 161 13.74 2.84 3.43
C GLN A 161 13.00 3.96 4.20
N LEU A 162 11.67 4.00 4.15
CA LEU A 162 10.87 4.95 4.93
C LEU A 162 11.03 4.81 6.46
N PHE A 163 11.60 3.70 6.92
CA PHE A 163 11.60 3.33 8.35
C PHE A 163 12.98 3.25 8.98
N TYR A 164 14.05 3.15 8.19
CA TYR A 164 15.43 3.08 8.68
C TYR A 164 16.15 4.44 8.63
N ASN A 165 15.90 5.26 7.61
CA ASN A 165 16.57 6.55 7.45
C ASN A 165 15.81 7.66 8.15
N GLY A 166 15.65 7.54 9.47
CA GLY A 166 15.02 8.50 10.39
C GLY A 166 14.78 9.87 9.76
N MET A 167 13.50 10.16 9.52
CA MET A 167 13.04 11.48 9.11
C MET A 167 13.39 12.48 10.22
N ASN A 168 14.60 13.01 10.16
CA ASN A 168 15.02 14.24 10.80
C ASN A 168 14.67 15.41 9.89
#